data_AF-A0A3S5ESD1-F1
#
_entry.id   AF-A0A3S5ESD1-F1
#
_cell.length_a   1.000
_cell.length_b   1.000
_cell.length_c   1.000
_cell.angle_alpha   90.00
_cell.angle_beta   90.00
_cell.angle_gamma   90.00
#
_symmetry.space_group_name_H-M   'P 1'
#
loop_
_entity.id
_entity.type
_entity.pdbx_description
1 polymer ?
#
loop_
_entity_poly.entity_id
_entity_poly.type
_entity_poly.pdbx_seq_one_letter_code
_entity_poly.pdbx_strand_id
1 'polypeptide(L)'
;MKLPTRSPRGLVGSSGASHGDKIYIIGGSNLSIFNGFFQDTVAAGEDKMKKDNITAAYFNQRPEDYFFTTELLSYEPSTNKWRHEGQVPFSGRAGAAFTIQNNDLMVVNGEIKPGLRTAETHQGQFTAKGVKWKNLPDLPAPKGKSQDGLAGAMAGYSHGNYLVTGGANFPGSVKQFKEGMLHAHKGLSKTWHKEIYTLNNGKWHIIGELPMNIGYGLSVSYDNKVLLIGGETDGGKALNSVKALSYDGKN
;
A
#
# COMPACT_ATOMS: atom_id res chain seq x y z
N MET A 1 -11.66 9.70 -25.96
CA MET A 1 -11.95 8.39 -26.58
C MET A 1 -11.94 7.36 -25.47
N LYS A 2 -13.02 6.58 -25.26
CA LYS A 2 -13.00 5.48 -24.26
C LYS A 2 -12.25 4.30 -24.89
N LEU A 3 -11.23 3.79 -24.20
CA LEU A 3 -10.52 2.59 -24.63
C LEU A 3 -11.50 1.40 -24.66
N PRO A 4 -11.49 0.53 -25.68
CA PRO A 4 -12.39 -0.63 -25.78
C PRO A 4 -11.92 -1.79 -24.87
N THR A 5 -11.63 -1.48 -23.60
CA THR A 5 -11.21 -2.45 -22.59
C THR A 5 -11.80 -2.09 -21.23
N ARG A 6 -11.88 -3.06 -20.32
CA ARG A 6 -12.36 -2.86 -18.95
C ARG A 6 -11.41 -3.53 -17.99
N SER A 7 -11.02 -2.81 -16.94
CA SER A 7 -10.30 -3.44 -15.82
C SER A 7 -11.16 -4.58 -15.25
N PRO A 8 -10.59 -5.76 -14.97
CA PRO A 8 -11.32 -6.89 -14.38
C PRO A 8 -11.67 -6.67 -12.89
N ARG A 9 -11.09 -5.65 -12.26
CA ARG A 9 -11.30 -5.27 -10.85
C ARG A 9 -11.48 -3.75 -10.71
N GLY A 10 -12.11 -3.34 -9.61
CA GLY A 10 -12.03 -1.94 -9.17
C GLY A 10 -10.64 -1.65 -8.62
N LEU A 11 -10.01 -0.57 -9.06
CA LEU A 11 -8.62 -0.25 -8.73
C LEU A 11 -8.52 0.89 -7.71
N VAL A 12 -9.24 0.75 -6.58
CA VAL A 12 -9.20 1.73 -5.49
C VAL A 12 -8.19 1.25 -4.44
N GLY A 13 -7.09 1.99 -4.28
CA GLY A 13 -5.99 1.59 -3.42
C GLY A 13 -5.11 0.48 -4.00
N SER A 14 -5.31 0.09 -5.27
CA SER A 14 -4.35 -0.77 -5.97
C SER A 14 -3.04 -0.03 -6.21
N SER A 15 -1.95 -0.78 -6.30
CA SER A 15 -0.63 -0.25 -6.62
C SER A 15 -0.15 -0.82 -7.95
N GLY A 16 0.56 0.00 -8.74
CA GLY A 16 1.00 -0.37 -10.08
C GLY A 16 2.47 -0.10 -10.32
N ALA A 17 3.13 -0.97 -11.08
CA ALA A 17 4.52 -0.83 -11.48
C ALA A 17 4.71 -1.31 -12.93
N SER A 18 5.49 -0.56 -13.72
CA SER A 18 5.82 -0.93 -15.11
C SER A 18 6.95 -1.94 -15.16
N HIS A 19 6.85 -2.94 -16.04
CA HIS A 19 7.94 -3.85 -16.36
C HIS A 19 7.80 -4.36 -17.80
N GLY A 20 8.84 -4.15 -18.61
CA GLY A 20 8.76 -4.38 -20.05
C GLY A 20 7.72 -3.47 -20.71
N ASP A 21 6.83 -4.07 -21.50
CA ASP A 21 5.71 -3.42 -22.19
C ASP A 21 4.40 -3.47 -21.40
N LYS A 22 4.43 -3.91 -20.14
CA LYS A 22 3.25 -4.09 -19.29
C LYS A 22 3.27 -3.21 -18.04
N ILE A 23 2.08 -2.94 -17.54
CA ILE A 23 1.85 -2.38 -16.21
C ILE A 23 1.28 -3.51 -15.36
N TYR A 24 1.98 -3.90 -14.30
CA TYR A 24 1.50 -4.86 -13.31
C TYR A 24 0.77 -4.13 -12.20
N ILE A 25 -0.33 -4.71 -11.72
CA ILE A 25 -1.21 -4.11 -10.72
C ILE A 25 -1.53 -5.17 -9.67
N ILE A 26 -1.42 -4.77 -8.39
CA ILE A 26 -1.72 -5.61 -7.24
C ILE A 26 -2.69 -4.89 -6.31
N GLY A 27 -3.53 -5.66 -5.63
CA GLY A 27 -4.34 -5.16 -4.53
C GLY A 27 -5.50 -4.29 -4.99
N GLY A 28 -6.05 -3.55 -4.04
CA GLY A 28 -7.23 -2.72 -4.18
C GLY A 28 -8.44 -3.29 -3.48
N SER A 29 -9.29 -2.39 -3.00
CA SER A 29 -10.53 -2.71 -2.31
C SER A 29 -11.54 -3.37 -3.24
N ASN A 30 -12.42 -4.21 -2.67
CA ASN A 30 -13.60 -4.68 -3.38
C ASN A 30 -14.53 -3.50 -3.67
N LEU A 31 -14.78 -3.22 -4.94
CA LEU A 31 -15.52 -2.03 -5.35
C LEU A 31 -16.99 -2.04 -4.90
N SER A 32 -17.63 -3.21 -4.86
CA SER A 32 -19.02 -3.34 -4.42
C SER A 32 -19.16 -3.00 -2.94
N ILE A 33 -18.27 -3.55 -2.09
CA ILE A 33 -18.24 -3.27 -0.65
C ILE A 33 -17.89 -1.80 -0.40
N PHE A 34 -16.86 -1.30 -1.08
CA PHE A 34 -16.41 0.09 -0.94
C PHE A 34 -17.51 1.08 -1.34
N ASN A 35 -18.10 0.92 -2.53
CA ASN A 35 -19.15 1.83 -3.00
C ASN A 35 -20.42 1.73 -2.16
N GLY A 36 -20.81 0.52 -1.74
CA GLY A 36 -21.98 0.30 -0.90
C GLY A 36 -21.92 1.13 0.39
N PHE A 37 -20.76 1.15 1.06
CA PHE A 37 -20.56 1.96 2.26
C PHE A 37 -20.85 3.45 2.05
N PHE A 38 -20.34 4.04 0.96
CA PHE A 38 -20.60 5.45 0.65
C PHE A 38 -22.05 5.70 0.22
N GLN A 39 -22.64 4.78 -0.55
CA GLN A 39 -24.04 4.87 -0.96
C GLN A 39 -24.98 4.86 0.25
N ASP A 40 -24.77 3.93 1.18
CA ASP A 40 -25.54 3.83 2.42
C ASP A 40 -25.36 5.08 3.29
N THR A 41 -24.11 5.57 3.42
CA THR A 41 -23.79 6.76 4.20
C THR A 41 -24.46 8.02 3.63
N VAL A 42 -24.51 8.15 2.30
CA VAL A 42 -25.21 9.24 1.62
C VAL A 42 -26.73 9.11 1.81
N ALA A 43 -27.29 7.90 1.66
CA ALA A 43 -28.71 7.64 1.83
C ALA A 43 -29.19 7.90 3.27
N ALA A 44 -28.30 7.77 4.27
CA ALA A 44 -28.60 8.11 5.66
C ALA A 44 -28.80 9.62 5.92
N GLY A 45 -28.37 10.50 5.01
CA GLY A 45 -28.54 11.95 5.18
C GLY A 45 -27.88 12.47 6.47
N GLU A 46 -28.60 13.23 7.28
CA GLU A 46 -28.11 13.76 8.57
C GLU A 46 -28.40 12.84 9.77
N ASP A 47 -29.03 11.68 9.55
CA ASP A 47 -29.39 10.74 10.60
C ASP A 47 -28.15 10.08 11.22
N LYS A 48 -27.77 10.54 12.41
CA LYS A 48 -26.60 10.06 13.15
C LYS A 48 -26.72 8.58 13.50
N MET A 49 -27.89 8.10 13.93
CA MET A 49 -28.07 6.72 14.35
C MET A 49 -27.90 5.76 13.17
N LYS A 50 -28.45 6.11 12.00
CA LYS A 50 -28.22 5.33 10.77
C LYS A 50 -26.75 5.30 10.38
N LYS A 51 -26.07 6.44 10.41
CA LYS A 51 -24.62 6.53 10.12
C LYS A 51 -23.78 5.69 11.07
N ASP A 52 -24.10 5.70 12.36
CA ASP A 52 -23.41 4.90 13.37
C ASP A 52 -23.62 3.40 13.11
N ASN A 53 -24.83 2.98 12.74
CA ASN A 53 -25.14 1.59 12.39
C ASN A 53 -24.41 1.14 11.11
N ILE A 54 -24.38 1.97 10.07
CA ILE A 54 -23.64 1.71 8.82
C ILE A 54 -22.14 1.59 9.11
N THR A 55 -21.59 2.50 9.90
CA THR A 55 -20.19 2.50 10.34
C THR A 55 -19.86 1.22 11.12
N ALA A 56 -20.70 0.83 12.07
CA ALA A 56 -20.52 -0.39 12.84
C ALA A 56 -20.55 -1.63 11.95
N ALA A 57 -21.54 -1.74 11.06
CA ALA A 57 -21.67 -2.85 10.13
C ALA A 57 -20.47 -2.95 9.18
N TYR A 58 -19.96 -1.80 8.70
CA TYR A 58 -18.82 -1.77 7.79
C TYR A 58 -17.50 -2.13 8.47
N PHE A 59 -17.20 -1.59 9.66
CA PHE A 59 -15.89 -1.77 10.29
C PHE A 59 -15.76 -3.04 11.17
N ASN A 60 -16.87 -3.60 11.65
CA ASN A 60 -16.87 -4.83 12.47
C ASN A 60 -16.86 -6.11 11.62
N GLN A 61 -15.97 -6.17 10.63
CA GLN A 61 -15.77 -7.34 9.77
C GLN A 61 -14.33 -7.85 9.90
N ARG A 62 -14.07 -9.13 9.61
CA ARG A 62 -12.70 -9.66 9.58
C ARG A 62 -11.99 -9.19 8.30
N PRO A 63 -10.65 -9.21 8.23
CA PRO A 63 -9.92 -8.80 7.04
C PRO A 63 -10.37 -9.52 5.76
N GLU A 64 -10.60 -10.83 5.84
CA GLU A 64 -11.07 -11.67 4.73
C GLU A 64 -12.42 -11.24 4.15
N ASP A 65 -13.30 -10.64 4.97
CA ASP A 65 -14.66 -10.28 4.58
C ASP A 65 -14.72 -8.99 3.74
N TYR A 66 -13.59 -8.28 3.56
CA TYR A 66 -13.50 -7.11 2.66
C TYR A 66 -13.08 -7.47 1.24
N PHE A 67 -12.65 -8.71 1.00
CA PHE A 67 -12.28 -9.23 -0.33
C PHE A 67 -11.32 -8.31 -1.10
N PHE A 68 -10.29 -7.78 -0.43
CA PHE A 68 -9.23 -7.04 -1.12
C PHE A 68 -8.57 -7.94 -2.16
N THR A 69 -8.27 -7.38 -3.33
CA THR A 69 -7.84 -8.15 -4.51
C THR A 69 -6.51 -8.86 -4.26
N THR A 70 -6.47 -10.17 -4.51
CA THR A 70 -5.27 -11.02 -4.40
C THR A 70 -4.69 -11.43 -5.76
N GLU A 71 -5.31 -10.99 -6.86
CA GLU A 71 -4.81 -11.24 -8.20
C GLU A 71 -3.67 -10.26 -8.53
N LEU A 72 -2.60 -10.78 -9.14
CA LEU A 72 -1.65 -9.99 -9.89
C LEU A 72 -2.22 -9.81 -11.28
N LEU A 73 -2.57 -8.58 -11.62
CA LEU A 73 -3.08 -8.22 -12.94
C LEU A 73 -1.94 -7.60 -13.76
N SER A 74 -2.01 -7.74 -15.08
CA SER A 74 -1.25 -6.89 -15.98
C SER A 74 -2.13 -6.23 -17.02
N TYR A 75 -1.73 -5.04 -17.45
CA TYR A 75 -2.28 -4.33 -18.58
C TYR A 75 -1.18 -4.09 -19.61
N GLU A 76 -1.45 -4.46 -20.85
CA GLU A 76 -0.53 -4.32 -21.98
C GLU A 76 -1.06 -3.24 -22.94
N PRO A 77 -0.47 -2.03 -22.97
CA PRO A 77 -0.99 -0.91 -23.76
C PRO A 77 -0.98 -1.15 -25.27
N SER A 78 0.02 -1.88 -25.79
CA SER A 78 0.16 -2.18 -27.23
C SER A 78 -1.02 -2.99 -27.78
N THR A 79 -1.58 -3.89 -26.97
CA THR A 79 -2.70 -4.75 -27.35
C THR A 79 -4.01 -4.39 -26.67
N ASN A 80 -4.00 -3.41 -25.75
CA ASN A 80 -5.15 -2.95 -24.96
C ASN A 80 -5.83 -4.09 -24.17
N LYS A 81 -5.02 -5.06 -23.68
CA LYS A 81 -5.49 -6.27 -23.00
C LYS A 81 -5.11 -6.29 -21.52
N TRP A 82 -6.02 -6.85 -20.73
CA TRP A 82 -5.78 -7.23 -19.34
C TRP A 82 -5.47 -8.73 -19.24
N ARG A 83 -4.57 -9.10 -18.34
CA ARG A 83 -4.25 -10.49 -18.03
C ARG A 83 -4.27 -10.73 -16.53
N HIS A 84 -4.60 -11.96 -16.16
CA HIS A 84 -4.38 -12.49 -14.82
C HIS A 84 -3.03 -13.20 -14.83
N GLU A 85 -2.06 -12.65 -14.11
CA GLU A 85 -0.67 -13.13 -14.06
C GLU A 85 -0.42 -14.06 -12.85
N GLY A 86 -1.50 -14.46 -12.18
CA GLY A 86 -1.49 -15.32 -11.00
C GLY A 86 -2.03 -14.63 -9.76
N GLN A 87 -1.95 -15.32 -8.62
CA GLN A 87 -2.38 -14.80 -7.32
C GLN A 87 -1.20 -14.64 -6.38
N VAL A 88 -1.31 -13.68 -5.47
CA VAL A 88 -0.35 -13.53 -4.37
C VAL A 88 -0.67 -14.52 -3.25
N PRO A 89 0.35 -15.10 -2.57
CA PRO A 89 0.14 -16.06 -1.49
C PRO A 89 -0.09 -15.38 -0.13
N PHE A 90 -0.53 -14.13 -0.12
CA PHE A 90 -0.76 -13.30 1.06
C PHE A 90 -2.05 -12.50 0.91
N SER A 91 -2.50 -11.86 1.99
CA SER A 91 -3.75 -11.09 1.99
C SER A 91 -3.70 -9.91 1.01
N GLY A 92 -4.82 -9.66 0.32
CA GLY A 92 -4.96 -8.50 -0.55
C GLY A 92 -4.64 -7.20 0.19
N ARG A 93 -4.04 -6.25 -0.52
CA ARG A 93 -3.57 -4.98 0.06
C ARG A 93 -4.27 -3.79 -0.57
N ALA A 94 -4.57 -2.75 0.21
CA ALA A 94 -4.83 -1.41 -0.32
C ALA A 94 -3.73 -0.43 0.13
N GLY A 95 -3.16 0.33 -0.79
CA GLY A 95 -2.10 1.30 -0.54
C GLY A 95 -0.75 0.69 -0.18
N ALA A 96 -0.44 -0.52 -0.65
CA ALA A 96 0.91 -1.10 -0.51
C ALA A 96 1.92 -0.32 -1.36
N ALA A 97 3.18 -0.26 -0.93
CA ALA A 97 4.24 0.14 -1.85
C ALA A 97 4.57 -1.04 -2.76
N PHE A 98 4.51 -0.83 -4.09
CA PHE A 98 4.75 -1.86 -5.09
C PHE A 98 5.76 -1.36 -6.12
N THR A 99 6.87 -2.09 -6.27
CA THR A 99 7.90 -1.78 -7.27
C THR A 99 8.28 -3.04 -8.03
N ILE A 100 8.79 -2.85 -9.24
CA ILE A 100 9.44 -3.91 -10.01
C ILE A 100 10.77 -3.35 -10.48
N GLN A 101 11.86 -4.07 -10.20
CA GLN A 101 13.17 -3.77 -10.75
C GLN A 101 13.83 -5.06 -11.21
N ASN A 102 14.40 -5.04 -12.41
CA ASN A 102 14.91 -6.23 -13.07
C ASN A 102 13.83 -7.31 -13.06
N ASN A 103 14.08 -8.45 -12.42
CA ASN A 103 13.17 -9.58 -12.37
C ASN A 103 12.39 -9.71 -11.05
N ASP A 104 12.57 -8.74 -10.13
CA ASP A 104 12.07 -8.81 -8.76
C ASP A 104 10.91 -7.81 -8.56
N LEU A 105 9.84 -8.32 -7.98
CA LEU A 105 8.64 -7.59 -7.59
C LEU A 105 8.67 -7.42 -6.07
N MET A 106 8.58 -6.20 -5.57
CA MET A 106 8.56 -5.92 -4.13
C MET A 106 7.20 -5.40 -3.72
N VAL A 107 6.58 -6.04 -2.73
CA VAL A 107 5.31 -5.61 -2.13
C VAL A 107 5.53 -5.36 -0.66
N VAL A 108 5.29 -4.13 -0.22
CA VAL A 108 5.60 -3.69 1.14
C VAL A 108 4.35 -3.11 1.79
N ASN A 109 3.95 -3.71 2.91
CA ASN A 109 2.82 -3.30 3.74
C ASN A 109 1.48 -3.20 2.99
N GLY A 110 0.70 -2.16 3.28
CA GLY A 110 -0.68 -1.96 2.82
C GLY A 110 -1.73 -2.30 3.89
N GLU A 111 -2.93 -1.75 3.70
CA GLU A 111 -4.13 -2.13 4.44
C GLU A 111 -4.56 -3.55 4.09
N ILE A 112 -4.85 -4.35 5.12
CA ILE A 112 -5.52 -5.66 4.97
C ILE A 112 -7.03 -5.56 5.13
N LYS A 113 -7.48 -4.46 5.72
CA LYS A 113 -8.86 -4.01 5.79
C LYS A 113 -8.87 -2.51 6.12
N PRO A 114 -10.03 -1.83 5.98
CA PRO A 114 -10.14 -0.42 6.34
C PRO A 114 -9.61 -0.13 7.75
N GLY A 115 -8.55 0.69 7.82
CA GLY A 115 -7.92 1.14 9.06
C GLY A 115 -7.02 0.13 9.77
N LEU A 116 -6.72 -1.04 9.19
CA LEU A 116 -5.73 -1.99 9.71
C LEU A 116 -4.73 -2.35 8.62
N ARG A 117 -3.43 -2.16 8.91
CA ARG A 117 -2.34 -2.48 7.99
C ARG A 117 -1.59 -3.72 8.47
N THR A 118 -0.75 -4.25 7.58
CA THR A 118 0.22 -5.28 7.92
C THR A 118 1.63 -4.69 8.00
N ALA A 119 2.51 -5.32 8.78
CA ALA A 119 3.95 -5.08 8.76
C ALA A 119 4.68 -5.88 7.66
N GLU A 120 4.00 -6.86 7.06
CA GLU A 120 4.61 -7.84 6.16
C GLU A 120 5.20 -7.23 4.89
N THR A 121 6.27 -7.86 4.41
CA THR A 121 6.90 -7.56 3.14
C THR A 121 7.13 -8.83 2.34
N HIS A 122 7.03 -8.73 1.01
CA HIS A 122 7.05 -9.88 0.11
C HIS A 122 7.88 -9.58 -1.13
N GLN A 123 8.59 -10.59 -1.61
CA GLN A 123 9.34 -10.54 -2.87
C GLN A 123 8.80 -11.59 -3.84
N GLY A 124 8.42 -11.16 -5.04
CA GLY A 124 8.14 -12.00 -6.18
C GLY A 124 9.34 -12.01 -7.13
N GLN A 125 9.54 -13.12 -7.82
CA GLN A 125 10.50 -13.22 -8.91
C GLN A 125 9.80 -13.79 -10.13
N PHE A 126 9.93 -13.15 -11.30
CA PHE A 126 9.37 -13.72 -12.52
C PHE A 126 10.10 -15.02 -12.89
N THR A 127 9.33 -15.98 -13.38
CA THR A 127 9.77 -17.29 -13.87
C THR A 127 9.04 -17.61 -15.17
N ALA A 128 9.47 -18.66 -15.87
CA ALA A 128 8.77 -19.14 -17.06
C ALA A 128 7.30 -19.56 -16.81
N LYS A 129 6.88 -19.78 -15.54
CA LYS A 129 5.54 -20.21 -15.15
C LYS A 129 4.71 -19.13 -14.44
N GLY A 130 5.18 -17.88 -14.41
CA GLY A 130 4.57 -16.78 -13.65
C GLY A 130 5.48 -16.29 -12.53
N VAL A 131 4.92 -15.78 -11.43
CA VAL A 131 5.71 -15.20 -10.33
C VAL A 131 5.88 -16.18 -9.17
N LYS A 132 7.11 -16.43 -8.75
CA LYS A 132 7.43 -17.17 -7.53
C LYS A 132 7.59 -16.18 -6.38
N TRP A 133 6.72 -16.28 -5.38
CA TRP A 133 6.71 -15.41 -4.20
C TRP A 133 7.45 -16.04 -3.02
N LYS A 134 8.04 -15.19 -2.18
CA LYS A 134 8.55 -15.53 -0.85
C LYS A 134 8.28 -14.40 0.13
N ASN A 135 8.13 -14.76 1.40
CA ASN A 135 8.06 -13.79 2.49
C ASN A 135 9.45 -13.21 2.73
N LEU A 136 9.49 -11.93 3.09
CA LEU A 136 10.65 -11.25 3.64
C LEU A 136 10.36 -10.93 5.12
N PRO A 137 11.37 -10.52 5.91
CA PRO A 137 11.11 -10.02 7.25
C PRO A 137 10.12 -8.85 7.24
N ASP A 138 9.32 -8.73 8.28
CA ASP A 138 8.44 -7.59 8.48
C ASP A 138 9.25 -6.29 8.53
N LEU A 139 8.61 -5.19 8.12
CA LEU A 139 9.19 -3.86 8.28
C LEU A 139 9.44 -3.61 9.79
N PRO A 140 10.62 -3.14 10.23
CA PRO A 140 10.93 -3.00 11.64
C PRO A 140 10.18 -1.81 12.25
N ALA A 141 9.90 -1.89 13.54
CA ALA A 141 9.36 -0.75 14.28
C ALA A 141 10.44 0.33 14.46
N PRO A 142 10.11 1.62 14.27
CA PRO A 142 10.97 2.71 14.73
C PRO A 142 11.18 2.64 16.24
N LYS A 143 12.31 3.14 16.74
CA LYS A 143 12.66 3.07 18.16
C LYS A 143 11.56 3.70 19.02
N GLY A 144 11.06 2.94 19.98
CA GLY A 144 10.01 3.39 20.92
C GLY A 144 8.59 3.44 20.34
N LYS A 145 8.37 2.96 19.12
CA LYS A 145 7.05 2.87 18.47
C LYS A 145 6.67 1.40 18.24
N SER A 146 5.38 1.14 18.04
CA SER A 146 4.90 -0.11 17.44
C SER A 146 5.05 -0.05 15.92
N GLN A 147 5.22 -1.21 15.29
CA GLN A 147 5.01 -1.35 13.86
C GLN A 147 3.57 -1.79 13.61
N ASP A 148 2.70 -0.85 13.26
CA ASP A 148 1.32 -1.12 12.88
C ASP A 148 1.13 -1.22 11.35
N GLY A 149 2.23 -1.34 10.60
CA GLY A 149 2.25 -1.32 9.15
C GLY A 149 2.11 0.07 8.55
N LEU A 150 2.24 0.18 7.23
CA LEU A 150 2.11 1.45 6.50
C LEU A 150 1.14 1.29 5.32
N ALA A 151 0.36 2.32 5.02
CA ALA A 151 -0.32 2.45 3.73
C ALA A 151 -0.01 3.81 3.11
N GLY A 152 0.07 3.85 1.78
CA GLY A 152 0.54 5.02 1.05
C GLY A 152 2.03 5.29 1.26
N ALA A 153 2.82 4.26 1.59
CA ALA A 153 4.27 4.38 1.61
C ALA A 153 4.78 4.53 0.18
N MET A 154 5.90 5.24 0.03
CA MET A 154 6.59 5.46 -1.22
C MET A 154 7.85 4.60 -1.25
N ALA A 155 8.15 4.02 -2.40
CA ALA A 155 9.30 3.14 -2.56
C ALA A 155 9.99 3.31 -3.91
N GLY A 156 11.26 2.92 -3.95
CA GLY A 156 12.09 2.98 -5.15
C GLY A 156 13.50 2.48 -4.88
N TYR A 157 14.36 2.61 -5.87
CA TYR A 157 15.75 2.16 -5.81
C TYR A 157 16.71 3.33 -5.98
N SER A 158 17.73 3.35 -5.13
CA SER A 158 18.83 4.32 -5.19
C SER A 158 20.16 3.57 -5.11
N HIS A 159 21.01 3.71 -6.13
CA HIS A 159 22.28 2.98 -6.25
C HIS A 159 22.13 1.46 -5.97
N GLY A 160 21.04 0.84 -6.45
CA GLY A 160 20.73 -0.57 -6.22
C GLY A 160 20.15 -0.92 -4.85
N ASN A 161 20.07 0.03 -3.91
CA ASN A 161 19.44 -0.17 -2.61
C ASN A 161 17.94 0.11 -2.69
N TYR A 162 17.12 -0.82 -2.19
CA TYR A 162 15.66 -0.66 -2.15
C TYR A 162 15.25 0.18 -0.95
N LEU A 163 14.59 1.30 -1.20
CA LEU A 163 14.13 2.24 -0.18
C LEU A 163 12.61 2.22 -0.06
N VAL A 164 12.12 2.35 1.17
CA VAL A 164 10.71 2.59 1.50
C VAL A 164 10.65 3.74 2.49
N THR A 165 9.72 4.67 2.31
CA THR A 165 9.56 5.80 3.22
C THR A 165 8.13 6.31 3.29
N GLY A 166 7.83 7.03 4.38
CA GLY A 166 6.55 7.67 4.58
C GLY A 166 5.42 6.66 4.80
N GLY A 167 4.24 7.02 4.31
CA GLY A 167 3.00 6.30 4.58
C GLY A 167 2.35 6.74 5.88
N ALA A 168 1.14 6.22 6.12
CA ALA A 168 0.37 6.51 7.32
C ALA A 168 -0.25 5.25 7.91
N ASN A 169 -0.53 5.29 9.21
CA ASN A 169 -1.24 4.24 9.94
C ASN A 169 -2.05 4.79 11.11
N PHE A 170 -2.57 3.88 11.93
CA PHE A 170 -3.23 4.16 13.20
C PHE A 170 -2.42 3.46 14.30
N PRO A 171 -1.50 4.14 15.00
CA PRO A 171 -0.67 3.53 16.02
C PRO A 171 -1.51 2.85 17.11
N GLY A 172 -1.27 1.56 17.36
CA GLY A 172 -2.05 0.73 18.27
C GLY A 172 -3.15 -0.09 17.59
N SER A 173 -3.42 0.09 16.29
CA SER A 173 -4.47 -0.66 15.61
C SER A 173 -4.23 -2.17 15.56
N VAL A 174 -2.98 -2.61 15.39
CA VAL A 174 -2.65 -4.04 15.43
C VAL A 174 -2.87 -4.60 16.83
N LYS A 175 -2.58 -3.82 17.88
CA LYS A 175 -2.86 -4.21 19.26
C LYS A 175 -4.37 -4.38 19.49
N GLN A 176 -5.19 -3.37 19.16
CA GLN A 176 -6.65 -3.44 19.32
C GLN A 176 -7.24 -4.64 18.55
N PHE A 177 -6.76 -4.89 17.33
CA PHE A 177 -7.20 -6.05 16.54
C PHE A 177 -6.85 -7.39 17.19
N LYS A 178 -5.62 -7.54 17.71
CA LYS A 178 -5.18 -8.74 18.44
C LYS A 178 -5.98 -8.98 19.73
N GLU A 179 -6.50 -7.91 20.33
CA GLU A 179 -7.39 -7.95 21.50
C GLU A 179 -8.86 -8.22 21.13
N GLY A 180 -9.16 -8.46 19.84
CA GLY A 180 -10.49 -8.86 19.35
C GLY A 180 -11.34 -7.71 18.81
N MET A 181 -10.84 -6.46 18.79
CA MET A 181 -11.58 -5.34 18.21
C MET A 181 -11.48 -5.34 16.68
N LEU A 182 -12.53 -5.81 16.01
CA LEU A 182 -12.60 -5.79 14.54
C LEU A 182 -12.53 -4.37 13.98
N HIS A 183 -13.19 -3.39 14.59
CA HIS A 183 -12.97 -1.97 14.30
C HIS A 183 -11.64 -1.49 14.90
N ALA A 184 -10.53 -1.99 14.33
CA ALA A 184 -9.19 -1.93 14.89
C ALA A 184 -8.61 -0.51 15.07
N HIS A 185 -9.16 0.51 14.41
CA HIS A 185 -8.70 1.89 14.51
C HIS A 185 -9.68 2.81 15.23
N LYS A 186 -10.73 2.26 15.84
CA LYS A 186 -11.72 3.06 16.59
C LYS A 186 -11.00 3.84 17.70
N GLY A 187 -11.21 5.16 17.73
CA GLY A 187 -10.61 6.04 18.73
C GLY A 187 -9.12 6.35 18.52
N LEU A 188 -8.50 5.83 17.44
CA LEU A 188 -7.11 6.14 17.11
C LEU A 188 -7.04 7.26 16.07
N SER A 189 -6.00 8.08 16.19
CA SER A 189 -5.70 9.13 15.21
C SER A 189 -4.80 8.59 14.09
N LYS A 190 -5.06 9.03 12.85
CA LYS A 190 -4.18 8.78 11.71
C LYS A 190 -2.85 9.50 11.94
N THR A 191 -1.74 8.79 11.73
CA THR A 191 -0.39 9.32 11.87
C THR A 191 0.40 9.03 10.61
N TRP A 192 1.09 10.05 10.09
CA TRP A 192 2.00 9.94 8.96
C TRP A 192 3.41 9.71 9.48
N HIS A 193 4.21 9.01 8.69
CA HIS A 193 5.56 8.59 9.05
C HIS A 193 6.60 9.28 8.19
N LYS A 194 7.84 9.25 8.63
CA LYS A 194 8.98 9.91 7.96
C LYS A 194 10.21 9.03 7.86
N GLU A 195 10.18 7.88 8.52
CA GLU A 195 11.29 6.93 8.54
C GLU A 195 11.63 6.47 7.12
N ILE A 196 12.93 6.28 6.88
CA ILE A 196 13.49 5.75 5.65
C ILE A 196 14.05 4.37 5.96
N TYR A 197 13.50 3.37 5.29
CA TYR A 197 13.86 1.97 5.41
C TYR A 197 14.67 1.55 4.19
N THR A 198 15.69 0.72 4.37
CA THR A 198 16.38 0.01 3.29
C THR A 198 16.36 -1.50 3.53
N LEU A 199 16.29 -2.29 2.46
CA LEU A 199 16.43 -3.74 2.52
C LEU A 199 17.82 -4.16 2.01
N ASN A 200 18.70 -4.57 2.92
CA ASN A 200 20.07 -5.00 2.60
C ASN A 200 20.30 -6.43 3.09
N ASN A 201 20.84 -7.31 2.24
CA ASN A 201 21.11 -8.72 2.56
C ASN A 201 19.89 -9.45 3.20
N GLY A 202 18.69 -9.14 2.71
CA GLY A 202 17.44 -9.73 3.20
C GLY A 202 16.99 -9.22 4.58
N LYS A 203 17.59 -8.15 5.11
CA LYS A 203 17.22 -7.53 6.38
C LYS A 203 16.85 -6.06 6.20
N TRP A 204 15.80 -5.65 6.89
CA TRP A 204 15.37 -4.27 6.92
C TRP A 204 16.17 -3.45 7.93
N HIS A 205 16.55 -2.25 7.54
CA HIS A 205 17.21 -1.27 8.38
C HIS A 205 16.51 0.08 8.26
N ILE A 206 16.35 0.79 9.38
CA ILE A 206 15.97 2.22 9.35
C ILE A 206 17.28 3.00 9.23
N ILE A 207 17.42 3.78 8.18
CA ILE A 207 18.65 4.51 7.83
C ILE A 207 18.55 6.02 8.02
N GLY A 208 17.36 6.53 8.31
CA GLY A 208 17.16 7.95 8.55
C GLY A 208 15.68 8.33 8.59
N GLU A 209 15.44 9.63 8.54
CA GLU A 209 14.10 10.21 8.50
C GLU A 209 14.06 11.36 7.50
N LEU A 210 12.90 11.53 6.85
CA LEU A 210 12.56 12.71 6.10
C LEU A 210 12.39 13.92 7.05
N PRO A 211 12.59 15.15 6.57
CA PRO A 211 12.37 16.35 7.37
C PRO A 211 10.89 16.60 7.74
N MET A 212 9.98 15.78 7.22
CA MET A 212 8.54 15.88 7.47
C MET A 212 7.87 14.52 7.31
N ASN A 213 6.74 14.33 7.99
CA ASN A 213 5.88 13.18 7.76
C ASN A 213 5.19 13.30 6.39
N ILE A 214 5.11 12.18 5.67
CA ILE A 214 4.53 12.16 4.33
C ILE A 214 3.92 10.80 4.03
N GLY A 215 2.83 10.75 3.28
CA GLY A 215 2.26 9.53 2.72
C GLY A 215 1.48 9.83 1.44
N TYR A 216 1.02 8.79 0.76
CA TYR A 216 0.14 8.88 -0.42
C TYR A 216 0.69 9.77 -1.56
N GLY A 217 2.03 9.86 -1.68
CA GLY A 217 2.70 10.51 -2.80
C GLY A 217 3.01 9.52 -3.93
N LEU A 218 3.43 10.04 -5.07
CA LEU A 218 4.00 9.24 -6.15
C LEU A 218 5.51 9.07 -5.92
N SER A 219 6.04 7.87 -6.14
CA SER A 219 7.48 7.64 -6.14
C SER A 219 7.98 6.98 -7.42
N VAL A 220 9.13 7.44 -7.91
CA VAL A 220 9.77 6.93 -9.13
C VAL A 220 11.28 6.85 -8.91
N SER A 221 11.88 5.73 -9.34
CA SER A 221 13.35 5.61 -9.35
C SER A 221 13.89 6.24 -10.63
N TYR A 222 14.79 7.21 -10.52
CA TYR A 222 15.40 7.90 -11.65
C TYR A 222 16.79 8.39 -11.29
N ASP A 223 17.78 8.18 -12.18
CA ASP A 223 19.16 8.66 -11.99
C ASP A 223 19.76 8.30 -10.61
N ASN A 224 19.66 7.02 -10.23
CA ASN A 224 20.06 6.49 -8.92
C ASN A 224 19.46 7.21 -7.71
N LYS A 225 18.32 7.86 -7.87
CA LYS A 225 17.55 8.52 -6.81
C LYS A 225 16.12 8.00 -6.80
N VAL A 226 15.46 8.18 -5.66
CA VAL A 226 14.00 8.03 -5.55
C VAL A 226 13.38 9.42 -5.50
N LEU A 227 12.63 9.78 -6.53
CA LEU A 227 11.85 11.00 -6.56
C LEU A 227 10.54 10.76 -5.80
N LEU A 228 10.23 11.65 -4.86
CA LEU A 228 8.95 11.71 -4.14
C LEU A 228 8.20 12.93 -4.64
N ILE A 229 7.02 12.73 -5.23
CA ILE A 229 6.24 13.77 -5.91
C ILE A 229 4.91 13.94 -5.18
N GLY A 230 4.68 15.15 -4.67
CA GLY A 230 3.46 15.50 -3.96
C GLY A 230 3.29 14.73 -2.65
N GLY A 231 2.10 14.19 -2.42
CA GLY A 231 1.73 13.46 -1.21
C GLY A 231 0.91 14.28 -0.22
N GLU A 232 0.67 13.67 0.93
CA GLU A 232 -0.14 14.17 2.04
C GLU A 232 0.73 14.20 3.30
N THR A 233 0.70 15.29 4.05
CA THR A 233 1.38 15.45 5.34
C THR A 233 0.38 15.54 6.50
N ASP A 234 0.87 15.85 7.69
CA ASP A 234 0.08 15.92 8.92
C ASP A 234 -1.22 16.72 8.74
N GLY A 235 -2.33 16.15 9.22
CA GLY A 235 -3.66 16.74 9.08
C GLY A 235 -4.27 16.63 7.69
N GLY A 236 -3.69 15.83 6.79
CA GLY A 236 -4.25 15.60 5.45
C GLY A 236 -3.89 16.69 4.44
N LYS A 237 -2.89 17.54 4.73
CA LYS A 237 -2.50 18.63 3.82
C LYS A 237 -1.75 18.08 2.61
N ALA A 238 -2.24 18.40 1.41
CA ALA A 238 -1.57 18.06 0.17
C ALA A 238 -0.26 18.83 -0.03
N LEU A 239 0.72 18.19 -0.64
CA LEU A 239 2.02 18.75 -1.01
C LEU A 239 2.11 18.91 -2.53
N ASN A 240 2.79 19.97 -2.97
CA ASN A 240 3.10 20.24 -4.38
C ASN A 240 4.60 20.15 -4.68
N SER A 241 5.40 19.72 -3.71
CA SER A 241 6.85 19.64 -3.81
C SER A 241 7.32 18.33 -4.44
N VAL A 242 8.49 18.37 -5.06
CA VAL A 242 9.27 17.19 -5.44
C VAL A 242 10.51 17.11 -4.56
N LYS A 243 10.80 15.94 -3.99
CA LYS A 243 12.02 15.66 -3.22
C LYS A 243 12.77 14.51 -3.89
N ALA A 244 14.09 14.51 -3.80
CA ALA A 244 14.91 13.40 -4.27
C ALA A 244 15.64 12.76 -3.07
N LEU A 245 15.57 11.43 -2.97
CA LEU A 245 16.33 10.64 -2.02
C LEU A 245 17.47 9.95 -2.73
N SER A 246 18.66 10.02 -2.13
CA SER A 246 19.86 9.32 -2.57
C SER A 246 20.45 8.59 -1.38
N TYR A 247 20.84 7.34 -1.62
CA TYR A 247 21.48 6.45 -0.68
C TYR A 247 22.38 5.50 -1.47
N ASP A 248 23.66 5.46 -1.16
CA ASP A 248 24.68 4.64 -1.85
C ASP A 248 25.11 3.42 -1.02
N GLY A 249 24.45 3.17 0.12
CA GLY A 249 24.80 2.12 1.07
C GLY A 249 25.75 2.57 2.18
N LYS A 250 26.23 3.82 2.16
CA LYS A 250 27.12 4.41 3.17
C LYS A 250 26.49 5.70 3.71
N ASN A 251 26.20 5.70 5.02
CA ASN A 251 25.65 6.82 5.79
C ASN A 251 24.72 7.77 5.03
#